data_AF-A0A0W0U7W6-F1
#
_entry.id   AF-A0A0W0U7W6-F1
#
_cell.length_a   1.000
_cell.length_b   1.000
_cell.length_c   1.000
_cell.angle_alpha   90.00
_cell.angle_beta   90.00
_cell.angle_gamma   90.00
#
_symmetry.space_group_name_H-M   'P 1'
#
loop_
_entity.id
_entity.type
_entity.pdbx_description
1 polymer ?
#
loop_
_entity_poly.entity_id
_entity_poly.type
_entity_poly.pdbx_seq_one_letter_code
_entity_poly.pdbx_strand_id
1 'polypeptide(L)'
;MGGNLLETLQEEYDKAYKPIHARCEYFSNTASQIRQLLLTHFSNETTKAMLVEEAQTELEDGVQRCLVKEEVLIATAEQFNAASGRTLPSLVHALDEHIVTSGLPVIVLNNQYQLKLEKPYPAKVQDFMQQFVDSLTAYRISLGICDIYFAMIRYSYLDLTAHKECLCLAQQLQDLLPESGEKVDLQNRLRQAKANKKKINALLVNVYEGAQTFDEELPFKVQQLVEQFERGRLYLQDCYKKFPNNTKLAWLFFDGAWQALLKNIANNLYAAQCTYSSLYGSLTISPDFIAEINREIVQFRDAALERLPELKTELLMTAYQKTNQVIVSVKKIAAIKRISLDEAPPMLFATGEKSIWGLMAAYYQPLSEQPVASTWANPVVSSSTNDDLGNESPVL
;
A
#
# COMPACT_ATOMS: atom_id res chain seq x y z
N MET A 1 -33.53 12.77 -1.04
CA MET A 1 -33.02 13.19 -2.36
C MET A 1 -31.47 13.16 -2.39
N GLY A 2 -30.80 12.15 -1.81
CA GLY A 2 -29.32 12.11 -1.71
C GLY A 2 -28.63 11.05 -2.57
N GLY A 3 -29.36 10.15 -3.24
CA GLY A 3 -28.76 9.07 -4.04
C GLY A 3 -27.97 9.58 -5.26
N ASN A 4 -28.51 10.59 -5.95
CA ASN A 4 -27.94 11.09 -7.20
C ASN A 4 -26.58 11.81 -7.00
N LEU A 5 -26.38 12.51 -5.88
CA LEU A 5 -25.12 13.23 -5.60
C LEU A 5 -23.98 12.27 -5.24
N LEU A 6 -24.24 11.29 -4.37
CA LEU A 6 -23.21 10.33 -3.96
C LEU A 6 -22.72 9.48 -5.14
N GLU A 7 -23.65 9.03 -5.98
CA GLU A 7 -23.34 8.29 -7.22
C GLU A 7 -22.51 9.16 -8.17
N THR A 8 -22.92 10.41 -8.39
CA THR A 8 -22.18 11.36 -9.25
C THR A 8 -20.75 11.60 -8.73
N LEU A 9 -20.57 11.88 -7.43
CA LEU A 9 -19.25 12.11 -6.84
C LEU A 9 -18.35 10.87 -6.90
N GLN A 10 -18.92 9.67 -6.72
CA GLN A 10 -18.18 8.42 -6.87
C GLN A 10 -17.75 8.21 -8.33
N GLU A 11 -18.63 8.47 -9.29
CA GLU A 11 -18.31 8.37 -10.73
C GLU A 11 -17.23 9.36 -11.15
N GLU A 12 -17.30 10.62 -10.68
CA GLU A 12 -16.31 11.64 -10.96
C GLU A 12 -14.93 11.28 -10.39
N TYR A 13 -14.87 10.82 -9.14
CA TYR A 13 -13.63 10.34 -8.54
C TYR A 13 -13.09 9.10 -9.26
N ASP A 14 -13.95 8.13 -9.56
CA ASP A 14 -13.58 6.88 -10.25
C ASP A 14 -13.01 7.15 -11.64
N LYS A 15 -13.53 8.16 -12.35
CA LYS A 15 -13.04 8.54 -13.68
C LYS A 15 -11.56 8.95 -13.67
N ALA A 16 -11.10 9.54 -12.56
CA ALA A 16 -9.71 9.93 -12.38
C ALA A 16 -8.85 8.82 -11.74
N TYR A 17 -9.40 8.06 -10.79
CA TYR A 17 -8.68 7.02 -10.05
C TYR A 17 -8.46 5.73 -10.86
N LYS A 18 -9.48 5.25 -11.59
CA LYS A 18 -9.43 3.97 -12.33
C LYS A 18 -8.29 3.89 -13.35
N PRO A 19 -7.98 4.95 -14.14
CA PRO A 19 -6.84 4.92 -15.04
C PRO A 19 -5.50 4.66 -14.33
N ILE A 20 -5.26 5.30 -13.18
CA ILE A 20 -4.01 5.09 -12.42
C ILE A 20 -3.94 3.68 -11.83
N HIS A 21 -5.06 3.17 -11.32
CA HIS A 21 -5.13 1.79 -10.85
C HIS A 21 -4.87 0.79 -11.99
N ALA A 22 -5.48 1.00 -13.17
CA ALA A 22 -5.27 0.17 -14.35
C ALA A 22 -3.81 0.22 -14.83
N ARG A 23 -3.13 1.36 -14.72
CA ARG A 23 -1.69 1.47 -14.98
C ARG A 23 -0.88 0.64 -13.99
N CYS A 24 -1.23 0.65 -12.70
CA CYS A 24 -0.57 -0.20 -11.71
C CYS A 24 -0.69 -1.68 -12.06
N GLU A 25 -1.89 -2.15 -12.41
CA GLU A 25 -2.13 -3.53 -12.86
C GLU A 25 -1.37 -3.85 -14.15
N TYR A 26 -1.39 -2.94 -15.12
CA TYR A 26 -0.67 -3.09 -16.38
C TYR A 26 0.83 -3.30 -16.13
N PHE A 27 1.47 -2.45 -15.33
CA PHE A 27 2.90 -2.58 -15.08
C PHE A 27 3.26 -3.80 -14.23
N SER A 28 2.39 -4.20 -13.29
CA SER A 28 2.53 -5.47 -12.58
C SER A 28 2.56 -6.64 -13.55
N ASN A 29 1.61 -6.69 -14.49
CA ASN A 29 1.56 -7.72 -15.53
C ASN A 29 2.78 -7.64 -16.46
N THR A 30 3.22 -6.44 -16.84
CA THR A 30 4.41 -6.22 -17.66
C THR A 30 5.67 -6.76 -16.99
N ALA A 31 5.85 -6.54 -15.68
CA ALA A 31 6.98 -7.10 -14.95
C ALA A 31 6.99 -8.63 -15.00
N SER A 32 5.84 -9.27 -14.78
CA SER A 32 5.69 -10.72 -14.85
C SER A 32 5.92 -11.25 -16.27
N GLN A 33 5.46 -10.55 -17.31
CA GLN A 33 5.73 -10.90 -18.70
C GLN A 33 7.21 -10.76 -19.06
N ILE A 34 7.88 -9.68 -18.64
CA ILE A 34 9.31 -9.49 -18.85
C ILE A 34 10.09 -10.64 -18.20
N ARG A 35 9.77 -11.02 -16.96
CA ARG A 35 10.39 -12.16 -16.29
C ARG A 35 10.27 -13.44 -17.12
N GLN A 36 9.08 -13.73 -17.66
CA GLN A 36 8.86 -14.92 -18.49
C GLN A 36 9.63 -14.85 -19.81
N LEU A 37 9.73 -13.68 -20.43
CA LEU A 37 10.54 -13.47 -21.63
C LEU A 37 12.02 -13.76 -21.34
N LEU A 38 12.54 -13.28 -20.21
CA LEU A 38 13.93 -13.55 -19.79
C LEU A 38 14.14 -15.05 -19.54
N LEU A 39 13.27 -15.68 -18.75
CA LEU A 39 13.34 -17.12 -18.49
C LEU A 39 13.31 -17.93 -19.79
N THR A 40 12.39 -17.61 -20.70
CA THR A 40 12.26 -18.30 -21.99
C THR A 40 13.52 -18.13 -22.84
N HIS A 41 14.11 -16.94 -22.85
CA HIS A 41 15.30 -16.65 -23.66
C HIS A 41 16.55 -17.33 -23.12
N PHE A 42 16.82 -17.17 -21.82
CA PHE A 42 18.06 -17.66 -21.19
C PHE A 42 17.99 -19.13 -20.76
N SER A 43 16.80 -19.71 -20.64
CA SER A 43 16.62 -21.15 -20.41
C SER A 43 16.46 -21.95 -21.70
N ASN A 44 16.55 -21.33 -22.88
CA ASN A 44 16.41 -22.02 -24.17
C ASN A 44 17.60 -22.94 -24.43
N GLU A 45 17.33 -24.24 -24.63
CA GLU A 45 18.33 -25.27 -24.91
C GLU A 45 19.24 -24.95 -26.11
N THR A 46 18.73 -24.26 -27.13
CA THR A 46 19.53 -23.83 -28.30
C THR A 46 20.55 -22.76 -27.93
N THR A 47 20.17 -21.86 -27.02
CA THR A 47 21.06 -20.81 -26.50
C THR A 47 22.07 -21.39 -25.52
N LYS A 48 21.65 -22.35 -24.69
CA LYS A 48 22.51 -23.07 -23.73
C LYS A 48 23.54 -23.96 -24.41
N ALA A 49 23.15 -24.67 -25.48
CA ALA A 49 24.06 -25.56 -26.23
C ALA A 49 25.24 -24.84 -26.89
N MET A 50 25.22 -23.49 -26.93
CA MET A 50 26.33 -22.68 -27.41
C MET A 50 27.36 -22.32 -26.32
N LEU A 51 27.09 -22.67 -25.06
CA LEU A 51 27.95 -22.46 -23.89
C LEU A 51 28.82 -23.70 -23.62
N VAL A 52 29.96 -23.51 -22.93
CA VAL A 52 30.81 -24.63 -22.48
C VAL A 52 30.14 -25.30 -21.28
N GLU A 53 30.18 -26.64 -21.21
CA GLU A 53 29.43 -27.49 -20.27
C GLU A 53 29.58 -27.05 -18.78
N GLU A 54 30.79 -26.74 -18.32
CA GLU A 54 31.02 -26.26 -16.94
C GLU A 54 30.41 -24.88 -16.67
N ALA A 55 30.43 -23.98 -17.65
CA ALA A 55 29.80 -22.66 -17.51
C ALA A 55 28.27 -22.76 -17.56
N GLN A 56 27.73 -23.80 -18.22
CA GLN A 56 26.30 -23.98 -18.42
C GLN A 56 25.57 -24.24 -17.09
N THR A 57 26.08 -25.13 -16.24
CA THR A 57 25.44 -25.45 -14.95
C THR A 57 25.50 -24.28 -13.96
N GLU A 58 26.66 -23.61 -13.86
CA GLU A 58 26.85 -22.43 -12.99
C GLU A 58 25.89 -21.29 -13.39
N LEU A 59 25.77 -21.03 -14.69
CA LEU A 59 24.90 -19.98 -15.22
C LEU A 59 23.42 -20.34 -15.12
N GLU A 60 23.04 -21.59 -15.31
CA GLU A 60 21.65 -22.02 -15.23
C GLU A 60 21.08 -21.84 -13.81
N ASP A 61 21.81 -22.32 -12.80
CA ASP A 61 21.43 -22.14 -11.41
C ASP A 61 21.36 -20.66 -11.03
N GLY A 62 22.36 -19.87 -11.47
CA GLY A 62 22.38 -18.43 -11.23
C GLY A 62 21.20 -17.70 -11.86
N VAL A 63 20.86 -18.02 -13.12
CA VAL A 63 19.72 -17.44 -13.84
C VAL A 63 18.40 -17.76 -13.12
N GLN A 64 18.20 -18.99 -12.68
CA GLN A 64 16.99 -19.40 -11.96
C GLN A 64 16.87 -18.71 -10.59
N ARG A 65 17.99 -18.51 -9.89
CA ARG A 65 18.03 -17.77 -8.62
C ARG A 65 17.75 -16.28 -8.80
N CYS A 66 18.15 -15.67 -9.91
CA CYS A 66 17.85 -14.27 -10.19
C CYS A 66 16.38 -14.05 -10.62
N LEU A 67 15.79 -14.99 -11.36
CA LEU A 67 14.46 -14.87 -11.95
C LEU A 67 13.39 -15.66 -11.16
N VAL A 68 13.36 -15.49 -9.84
CA VAL A 68 12.38 -16.16 -8.96
C VAL A 68 10.93 -15.83 -9.31
N LYS A 69 10.00 -16.69 -8.88
CA LYS A 69 8.56 -16.45 -9.08
C LYS A 69 8.10 -15.18 -8.37
N GLU A 70 7.03 -14.57 -8.89
CA GLU A 70 6.48 -13.32 -8.37
C GLU A 70 6.12 -13.42 -6.89
N GLU A 71 5.52 -14.55 -6.46
CA GLU A 71 5.13 -14.76 -5.07
C GLU A 71 6.35 -14.81 -4.14
N VAL A 72 7.48 -15.34 -4.61
CA VAL A 72 8.74 -15.38 -3.86
C VAL A 72 9.33 -13.98 -3.75
N LEU A 73 9.28 -13.19 -4.83
CA LEU A 73 9.76 -11.82 -4.85
C LEU A 73 8.95 -10.93 -3.90
N ILE A 74 7.62 -11.06 -3.92
CA ILE A 74 6.70 -10.35 -3.01
C ILE A 74 6.98 -10.75 -1.55
N ALA A 75 7.05 -12.04 -1.24
CA ALA A 75 7.34 -12.52 0.11
C ALA A 75 8.69 -11.99 0.64
N THR A 76 9.71 -11.93 -0.22
CA THR A 76 11.01 -11.37 0.11
C THR A 76 10.90 -9.87 0.41
N ALA A 77 10.17 -9.12 -0.43
CA ALA A 77 9.95 -7.68 -0.25
C ALA A 77 9.20 -7.37 1.06
N GLU A 78 8.20 -8.18 1.42
CA GLU A 78 7.44 -8.05 2.67
C GLU A 78 8.31 -8.35 3.90
N GLN A 79 9.14 -9.38 3.85
CA GLN A 79 10.08 -9.70 4.92
C GLN A 79 11.07 -8.56 5.18
N PHE A 80 11.63 -7.96 4.12
CA PHE A 80 12.50 -6.79 4.26
C PHE A 80 11.77 -5.58 4.83
N ASN A 81 10.51 -5.36 4.42
CA ASN A 81 9.71 -4.27 4.94
C ASN A 81 9.50 -4.40 6.45
N ALA A 82 9.16 -5.62 6.92
CA ALA A 82 8.99 -5.93 8.33
C ALA A 82 10.28 -5.76 9.14
N ALA A 83 11.43 -6.16 8.58
CA ALA A 83 12.73 -6.06 9.26
C ALA A 83 13.30 -4.63 9.29
N SER A 84 13.04 -3.83 8.25
CA SER A 84 13.68 -2.53 8.04
C SER A 84 12.84 -1.34 8.52
N GLY A 85 11.60 -1.58 8.96
CA GLY A 85 10.65 -0.52 9.34
C GLY A 85 10.26 0.39 8.17
N ARG A 86 10.38 -0.09 6.93
CA ARG A 86 9.96 0.68 5.74
C ARG A 86 8.44 0.76 5.68
N THR A 87 7.94 1.83 5.07
CA THR A 87 6.49 2.04 4.89
C THR A 87 5.89 1.17 3.79
N LEU A 88 6.69 0.80 2.78
CA LEU A 88 6.26 0.00 1.64
C LEU A 88 7.31 -1.04 1.23
N PRO A 89 6.89 -2.29 0.93
CA PRO A 89 7.74 -3.30 0.28
C PRO A 89 8.31 -2.78 -1.04
N SER A 90 9.51 -3.23 -1.41
CA SER A 90 10.14 -2.88 -2.69
C SER A 90 10.62 -4.13 -3.42
N LEU A 91 10.05 -4.36 -4.60
CA LEU A 91 10.39 -5.48 -5.46
C LEU A 91 11.80 -5.35 -6.03
N VAL A 92 12.29 -4.12 -6.23
CA VAL A 92 13.66 -3.86 -6.67
C VAL A 92 14.67 -4.37 -5.64
N HIS A 93 14.47 -4.05 -4.36
CA HIS A 93 15.38 -4.51 -3.30
C HIS A 93 15.32 -6.03 -3.13
N ALA A 94 14.14 -6.63 -3.26
CA ALA A 94 14.01 -8.08 -3.25
C ALA A 94 14.78 -8.73 -4.41
N LEU A 95 14.72 -8.15 -5.62
CA LEU A 95 15.50 -8.62 -6.76
C LEU A 95 17.00 -8.45 -6.52
N ASP A 96 17.43 -7.30 -6.01
CA ASP A 96 18.84 -7.03 -5.69
C ASP A 96 19.39 -8.12 -4.75
N GLU A 97 18.63 -8.56 -3.74
CA GLU A 97 19.01 -9.66 -2.82
C GLU A 97 19.15 -11.02 -3.55
N HIS A 98 18.19 -11.37 -4.40
CA HIS A 98 18.25 -12.61 -5.19
C HIS A 98 19.45 -12.62 -6.15
N ILE A 99 19.85 -11.47 -6.67
CA ILE A 99 21.04 -11.35 -7.51
C ILE A 99 22.32 -11.51 -6.69
N VAL A 100 22.41 -10.86 -5.53
CA VAL A 100 23.58 -11.01 -4.62
C VAL A 100 23.76 -12.46 -4.19
N THR A 101 22.67 -13.17 -3.90
CA THR A 101 22.69 -14.57 -3.45
C THR A 101 22.75 -15.59 -4.59
N SER A 102 22.58 -15.16 -5.85
CA SER A 102 22.61 -16.05 -7.01
C SER A 102 23.96 -16.75 -7.23
N GLY A 103 25.06 -16.11 -6.80
CA GLY A 103 26.43 -16.52 -7.08
C GLY A 103 26.98 -16.01 -8.42
N LEU A 104 26.19 -15.25 -9.19
CA LEU A 104 26.68 -14.61 -10.41
C LEU A 104 27.57 -13.40 -10.11
N PRO A 105 28.59 -13.11 -10.94
CA PRO A 105 29.50 -11.99 -10.74
C PRO A 105 28.85 -10.66 -11.16
N VAL A 106 27.75 -10.29 -10.51
CA VAL A 106 26.92 -9.13 -10.82
C VAL A 106 26.96 -8.14 -9.65
N ILE A 107 27.20 -6.88 -9.96
CA ILE A 107 27.15 -5.78 -8.99
C ILE A 107 26.14 -4.73 -9.42
N VAL A 108 25.61 -3.98 -8.44
CA VAL A 108 24.77 -2.80 -8.73
C VAL A 108 25.68 -1.56 -8.76
N LEU A 109 25.73 -0.88 -9.90
CA LEU A 109 26.42 0.40 -10.05
C LEU A 109 25.49 1.39 -10.76
N ASN A 110 25.31 2.59 -10.18
CA ASN A 110 24.45 3.64 -10.74
C ASN A 110 23.03 3.15 -11.11
N ASN A 111 22.42 2.34 -10.24
CA ASN A 111 21.10 1.71 -10.45
C ASN A 111 21.00 0.73 -11.63
N GLN A 112 22.13 0.25 -12.16
CA GLN A 112 22.19 -0.75 -13.21
C GLN A 112 22.99 -1.95 -12.72
N TYR A 113 22.70 -3.14 -13.26
CA TYR A 113 23.53 -4.30 -13.02
C TYR A 113 24.73 -4.29 -13.97
N GLN A 114 25.89 -4.67 -13.45
CA GLN A 114 27.13 -4.77 -14.23
C GLN A 114 27.87 -6.05 -13.90
N LEU A 115 28.51 -6.64 -14.91
CA LEU A 115 29.38 -7.79 -14.72
C LEU A 115 30.71 -7.36 -14.11
N LYS A 116 31.14 -8.08 -13.07
CA LYS A 116 32.47 -7.99 -12.48
C LYS A 116 33.17 -9.33 -12.60
N LEU A 117 33.68 -9.63 -13.78
CA LEU A 117 34.31 -10.92 -14.07
C LEU A 117 35.55 -11.15 -13.18
N GLU A 118 35.53 -12.23 -12.42
CA GLU A 118 36.65 -12.63 -11.55
C GLU A 118 37.64 -13.57 -12.26
N LYS A 119 37.17 -14.25 -13.33
CA LYS A 119 37.95 -15.16 -14.17
C LYS A 119 37.69 -14.87 -15.66
N PRO A 120 38.64 -15.17 -16.56
CA PRO A 120 38.42 -15.03 -18.00
C PRO A 120 37.46 -16.13 -18.49
N TYR A 121 36.34 -15.71 -19.10
CA TYR A 121 35.40 -16.62 -19.78
C TYR A 121 35.61 -16.58 -21.30
N PRO A 122 35.20 -17.62 -22.04
CA PRO A 122 35.13 -17.56 -23.51
C PRO A 122 34.22 -16.41 -23.97
N ALA A 123 34.55 -15.76 -25.10
CA ALA A 123 33.82 -14.59 -25.60
C ALA A 123 32.30 -14.80 -25.69
N LYS A 124 31.86 -15.96 -26.19
CA LYS A 124 30.42 -16.31 -26.27
C LYS A 124 29.73 -16.36 -24.90
N VAL A 125 30.43 -16.84 -23.88
CA VAL A 125 29.91 -16.90 -22.51
C VAL A 125 29.84 -15.49 -21.92
N GLN A 126 30.83 -14.65 -22.17
CA GLN A 126 30.80 -13.24 -21.76
C GLN A 126 29.64 -12.49 -22.42
N ASP A 127 29.41 -12.68 -23.72
CA ASP A 127 28.29 -12.07 -24.45
C ASP A 127 26.94 -12.51 -23.85
N PHE A 128 26.78 -13.81 -23.56
CA PHE A 128 25.58 -14.34 -22.92
C PHE A 128 25.36 -13.73 -21.53
N MET A 129 26.39 -13.72 -20.68
CA MET A 129 26.32 -13.11 -19.35
C MET A 129 25.98 -11.62 -19.43
N GLN A 130 26.55 -10.92 -20.41
CA GLN A 130 26.33 -9.48 -20.56
C GLN A 130 24.90 -9.20 -21.05
N GLN A 131 24.39 -10.00 -22.00
CA GLN A 131 22.98 -9.93 -22.41
C GLN A 131 22.04 -10.21 -21.24
N PHE A 132 22.38 -11.20 -20.40
CA PHE A 132 21.61 -11.51 -19.21
C PHE A 132 21.57 -10.34 -18.22
N VAL A 133 22.73 -9.80 -17.86
CA VAL A 133 22.85 -8.63 -16.96
C VAL A 133 22.16 -7.39 -17.54
N ASP A 134 22.29 -7.18 -18.84
CA ASP A 134 21.64 -6.07 -19.51
C ASP A 134 20.11 -6.22 -19.42
N SER A 135 19.60 -7.43 -19.65
CA SER A 135 18.17 -7.74 -19.56
C SER A 135 17.62 -7.68 -18.13
N LEU A 136 18.41 -8.08 -17.12
CA LEU A 136 18.06 -7.95 -15.71
C LEU A 136 17.92 -6.49 -15.31
N THR A 137 18.73 -5.60 -15.87
CA THR A 137 18.61 -4.15 -15.60
C THR A 137 17.28 -3.61 -16.14
N ALA A 138 16.85 -4.05 -17.32
CA ALA A 138 15.54 -3.70 -17.85
C ALA A 138 14.40 -4.25 -16.97
N TYR A 139 14.54 -5.47 -16.45
CA TYR A 139 13.58 -6.04 -15.51
C TYR A 139 13.52 -5.25 -14.19
N ARG A 140 14.68 -4.87 -13.63
CA ARG A 140 14.79 -4.00 -12.44
C ARG A 140 14.07 -2.67 -12.63
N ILE A 141 14.21 -2.04 -13.80
CA ILE A 141 13.51 -0.80 -14.15
C ILE A 141 11.99 -1.03 -14.16
N SER A 142 11.51 -2.13 -14.76
CA SER A 142 10.09 -2.49 -14.76
C SER A 142 9.54 -2.68 -13.34
N LEU A 143 10.29 -3.34 -12.45
CA LEU A 143 9.92 -3.49 -11.04
C LEU A 143 9.90 -2.15 -10.32
N GLY A 144 10.85 -1.26 -10.60
CA GLY A 144 10.88 0.09 -10.03
C GLY A 144 9.66 0.92 -10.43
N ILE A 145 9.20 0.79 -11.67
CA ILE A 145 7.95 1.41 -12.14
C ILE A 145 6.75 0.86 -11.35
N CYS A 146 6.70 -0.45 -11.11
CA CYS A 146 5.65 -1.07 -10.29
C CYS A 146 5.65 -0.54 -8.85
N ASP A 147 6.83 -0.50 -8.21
CA ASP A 147 6.99 0.02 -6.84
C ASP A 147 6.46 1.47 -6.73
N ILE A 148 6.72 2.31 -7.73
CA ILE A 148 6.26 3.71 -7.73
C ILE A 148 4.75 3.80 -7.91
N TYR A 149 4.15 3.07 -8.86
CA TYR A 149 2.69 3.03 -9.02
C TYR A 149 1.98 2.52 -7.77
N PHE A 150 2.50 1.45 -7.17
CA PHE A 150 1.96 0.89 -5.94
C PHE A 150 2.01 1.89 -4.79
N ALA A 151 3.10 2.65 -4.66
CA ALA A 151 3.21 3.71 -3.68
C ALA A 151 2.17 4.83 -3.93
N MET A 152 1.94 5.22 -5.18
CA MET A 152 0.99 6.28 -5.54
C MET A 152 -0.47 5.92 -5.22
N ILE A 153 -0.88 4.67 -5.36
CA ILE A 153 -2.28 4.27 -5.11
C ILE A 153 -2.55 3.92 -3.64
N ARG A 154 -1.51 3.82 -2.80
CA ARG A 154 -1.62 3.42 -1.38
C ARG A 154 -1.51 4.57 -0.38
N TYR A 155 -1.56 5.82 -0.85
CA TYR A 155 -1.67 6.95 0.07
C TYR A 155 -2.91 6.79 0.96
N SER A 156 -2.74 6.94 2.27
CA SER A 156 -3.83 6.86 3.24
C SER A 156 -4.95 7.85 2.94
N TYR A 157 -4.61 9.01 2.35
CA TYR A 157 -5.58 10.00 1.91
C TYR A 157 -6.61 9.42 0.93
N LEU A 158 -6.22 8.49 0.07
CA LEU A 158 -7.09 7.87 -0.94
C LEU A 158 -8.02 6.80 -0.36
N ASP A 159 -7.80 6.37 0.90
CA ASP A 159 -8.57 5.30 1.52
C ASP A 159 -9.98 5.74 1.93
N LEU A 160 -10.98 5.09 1.33
CA LEU A 160 -12.40 5.29 1.61
C LEU A 160 -12.99 4.20 2.51
N THR A 161 -12.20 3.21 2.95
CA THR A 161 -12.69 2.02 3.66
C THR A 161 -13.48 2.39 4.91
N ALA A 162 -12.90 3.20 5.81
CA ALA A 162 -13.58 3.62 7.04
C ALA A 162 -14.87 4.42 6.80
N HIS A 163 -14.92 5.22 5.72
CA HIS A 163 -16.07 6.02 5.32
C HIS A 163 -17.21 5.12 4.81
N LYS A 164 -16.87 4.16 3.93
CA LYS A 164 -17.80 3.17 3.38
C LYS A 164 -18.33 2.22 4.45
N GLU A 165 -17.49 1.81 5.40
CA GLU A 165 -17.90 1.01 6.56
C GLU A 165 -18.97 1.71 7.41
N CYS A 166 -18.81 3.01 7.68
CA CYS A 166 -19.79 3.78 8.43
C CYS A 166 -21.16 3.81 7.74
N LEU A 167 -21.18 3.96 6.41
CA LEU A 167 -22.40 3.92 5.62
C LEU A 167 -23.03 2.53 5.58
N CYS A 168 -22.23 1.49 5.34
CA CYS A 168 -22.67 0.10 5.31
C CYS A 168 -23.29 -0.31 6.66
N LEU A 169 -22.64 0.02 7.78
CA LEU A 169 -23.17 -0.26 9.10
C LEU A 169 -24.45 0.53 9.40
N ALA A 170 -24.56 1.77 8.92
CA ALA A 170 -25.79 2.54 9.04
C ALA A 170 -26.96 1.93 8.24
N GLN A 171 -26.69 1.40 7.04
CA GLN A 171 -27.67 0.68 6.22
C GLN A 171 -28.09 -0.62 6.89
N GLN A 172 -27.14 -1.46 7.31
CA GLN A 172 -27.43 -2.71 8.02
C GLN A 172 -28.28 -2.49 9.28
N LEU A 173 -27.96 -1.46 10.07
CA LEU A 173 -28.75 -1.12 11.26
C LEU A 173 -30.16 -0.65 10.92
N GLN A 174 -30.35 0.00 9.76
CA GLN A 174 -31.62 0.47 9.27
C GLN A 174 -32.49 -0.67 8.73
N ASP A 175 -31.92 -1.55 7.91
CA ASP A 175 -32.62 -2.69 7.29
C ASP A 175 -33.09 -3.71 8.32
N LEU A 176 -32.33 -3.85 9.41
CA LEU A 176 -32.62 -4.75 10.52
C LEU A 176 -33.49 -4.11 11.62
N LEU A 177 -34.11 -2.95 11.35
CA LEU A 177 -35.14 -2.41 12.24
C LEU A 177 -36.35 -3.34 12.19
N PRO A 178 -36.83 -3.86 13.33
CA PRO A 178 -37.94 -4.80 13.32
C PRO A 178 -39.20 -4.15 12.76
N GLU A 179 -39.76 -4.75 11.72
CA GLU A 179 -41.20 -4.65 11.49
C GLU A 179 -41.90 -5.28 12.70
N SER A 180 -43.02 -4.69 13.11
CA SER A 180 -43.67 -4.95 14.41
C SER A 180 -43.80 -6.44 14.76
N GLY A 181 -42.99 -6.96 15.68
CA GLY A 181 -43.21 -8.30 16.26
C GLY A 181 -41.96 -9.05 16.73
N GLU A 182 -40.79 -8.77 16.16
CA GLU A 182 -39.58 -9.54 16.48
C GLU A 182 -38.91 -9.16 17.81
N LYS A 183 -38.36 -10.18 18.50
CA LYS A 183 -37.46 -10.02 19.66
C LYS A 183 -36.09 -9.54 19.17
N VAL A 184 -35.99 -8.24 18.96
CA VAL A 184 -34.74 -7.60 18.58
C VAL A 184 -34.13 -6.90 19.79
N ASP A 185 -32.82 -7.11 20.01
CA ASP A 185 -32.06 -6.41 21.04
C ASP A 185 -31.89 -4.93 20.67
N LEU A 186 -32.85 -4.13 21.12
CA LEU A 186 -32.90 -2.68 20.90
C LEU A 186 -31.75 -1.94 21.61
N GLN A 187 -31.25 -2.47 22.73
CA GLN A 187 -30.16 -1.84 23.49
C GLN A 187 -28.84 -1.96 22.72
N ASN A 188 -28.50 -3.16 22.24
CA ASN A 188 -27.30 -3.36 21.42
C ASN A 188 -27.33 -2.50 20.15
N ARG A 189 -28.49 -2.40 19.47
CA ARG A 189 -28.63 -1.52 18.30
C ARG A 189 -28.42 -0.05 18.61
N LEU A 190 -28.99 0.44 19.72
CA LEU A 190 -28.77 1.82 20.14
C LEU A 190 -27.28 2.08 20.41
N ARG A 191 -26.60 1.15 21.07
CA ARG A 191 -25.17 1.22 21.36
C ARG A 191 -24.34 1.26 20.07
N GLN A 192 -24.62 0.37 19.11
CA GLN A 192 -23.94 0.34 17.82
C GLN A 192 -24.17 1.63 17.01
N ALA A 193 -25.41 2.13 16.97
CA ALA A 193 -25.73 3.37 16.27
C ALA A 193 -25.03 4.60 16.91
N LYS A 194 -24.97 4.67 18.25
CA LYS A 194 -24.22 5.72 18.96
C LYS A 194 -22.70 5.62 18.70
N ALA A 195 -22.15 4.42 18.69
CA ALA A 195 -20.74 4.19 18.37
C ALA A 195 -20.41 4.60 16.93
N ASN A 196 -21.26 4.24 15.96
CA ASN A 196 -21.11 4.66 14.57
C ASN A 196 -21.18 6.18 14.43
N LYS A 197 -22.15 6.82 15.11
CA LYS A 197 -22.26 8.29 15.13
C LYS A 197 -20.99 8.96 15.66
N LYS A 198 -20.37 8.40 16.71
CA LYS A 198 -19.09 8.89 17.23
C LYS A 198 -17.97 8.75 16.19
N LYS A 199 -17.87 7.60 15.51
CA LYS A 199 -16.88 7.35 14.43
C LYS A 199 -17.09 8.33 13.26
N ILE A 200 -18.34 8.53 12.83
CA ILE A 200 -18.69 9.48 11.76
C ILE A 200 -18.26 10.91 12.12
N ASN A 201 -18.58 11.38 13.32
CA ASN A 201 -18.18 12.73 13.76
C ASN A 201 -16.66 12.90 13.80
N ALA A 202 -15.91 11.88 14.22
CA ALA A 202 -14.45 11.92 14.21
C ALA A 202 -13.89 12.02 12.79
N LEU A 203 -14.42 11.21 11.85
CA LEU A 203 -14.01 11.24 10.44
C LEU A 203 -14.39 12.55 9.75
N LEU A 204 -15.53 13.16 10.09
CA LEU A 204 -15.95 14.46 9.53
C LEU A 204 -14.98 15.60 9.87
N VAL A 205 -14.35 15.57 11.05
CA VAL A 205 -13.32 16.55 11.43
C VAL A 205 -12.04 16.35 10.61
N ASN A 206 -11.78 15.11 10.17
CA ASN A 206 -10.54 14.68 9.53
C ASN A 206 -10.71 14.38 8.03
N VAL A 207 -11.69 14.98 7.34
CA VAL A 207 -11.95 14.70 5.91
C VAL A 207 -10.73 14.99 5.02
N TYR A 208 -9.93 15.99 5.40
CA TYR A 208 -8.70 16.41 4.72
C TYR A 208 -7.43 15.74 5.27
N GLU A 209 -7.55 14.78 6.20
CA GLU A 209 -6.39 14.10 6.77
C GLU A 209 -5.55 13.43 5.68
N GLY A 210 -4.26 13.78 5.61
CA GLY A 210 -3.31 13.30 4.61
C GLY A 210 -3.33 14.04 3.26
N ALA A 211 -4.23 15.00 3.03
CA ALA A 211 -4.31 15.72 1.76
C ALA A 211 -3.04 16.52 1.44
N GLN A 212 -2.49 17.22 2.43
CA GLN A 212 -1.24 17.98 2.26
C GLN A 212 -0.06 17.06 1.94
N THR A 213 0.09 15.95 2.66
CA THR A 213 1.15 14.96 2.40
C THR A 213 1.01 14.37 0.99
N PHE A 214 -0.20 14.02 0.57
CA PHE A 214 -0.46 13.56 -0.79
C PHE A 214 -0.06 14.61 -1.83
N ASP A 215 -0.42 15.87 -1.59
CA ASP A 215 -0.14 16.98 -2.49
C ASP A 215 1.37 17.27 -2.65
N GLU A 216 2.11 17.17 -1.54
CA GLU A 216 3.55 17.41 -1.48
C GLU A 216 4.36 16.22 -2.01
N GLU A 217 3.97 14.97 -1.68
CA GLU A 217 4.77 13.78 -2.00
C GLU A 217 4.52 13.23 -3.42
N LEU A 218 3.31 13.37 -3.96
CA LEU A 218 2.98 12.83 -5.28
C LEU A 218 3.84 13.40 -6.41
N PRO A 219 4.15 14.72 -6.50
CA PRO A 219 5.05 15.26 -7.50
C PRO A 219 6.44 14.59 -7.51
N PHE A 220 7.00 14.26 -6.33
CA PHE A 220 8.27 13.54 -6.24
C PHE A 220 8.16 12.12 -6.80
N LYS A 221 7.04 11.43 -6.55
CA LYS A 221 6.78 10.10 -7.13
C LYS A 221 6.63 10.17 -8.65
N VAL A 222 5.95 11.18 -9.16
CA VAL A 222 5.82 11.43 -10.61
C VAL A 222 7.18 11.67 -11.24
N GLN A 223 8.01 12.52 -10.63
CA GLN A 223 9.37 12.75 -11.10
C GLN A 223 10.18 11.45 -11.14
N GLN A 224 10.15 10.65 -10.06
CA GLN A 224 10.82 9.35 -10.00
C GLN A 224 10.33 8.42 -11.11
N LEU A 225 9.03 8.40 -11.40
CA LEU A 225 8.45 7.57 -12.45
C LEU A 225 8.94 8.00 -13.84
N VAL A 226 8.91 9.29 -14.13
CA VAL A 226 9.42 9.86 -15.39
C VAL A 226 10.90 9.53 -15.56
N GLU A 227 11.71 9.67 -14.52
CA GLU A 227 13.13 9.31 -14.54
C GLU A 227 13.34 7.81 -14.81
N GLN A 228 12.50 6.92 -14.26
CA GLN A 228 12.59 5.48 -14.55
C GLN A 228 12.24 5.17 -16.00
N PHE A 229 11.19 5.79 -16.55
CA PHE A 229 10.84 5.60 -17.96
C PHE A 229 11.91 6.15 -18.89
N GLU A 230 12.45 7.34 -18.65
CA GLU A 230 13.53 7.90 -19.48
C GLU A 230 14.81 7.05 -19.39
N ARG A 231 15.14 6.57 -18.19
CA ARG A 231 16.27 5.66 -18.00
C ARG A 231 16.07 4.35 -18.75
N GLY A 232 14.90 3.72 -18.62
CA GLY A 232 14.55 2.51 -19.37
C GLY A 232 14.62 2.73 -20.87
N ARG A 233 14.21 3.92 -21.33
CA ARG A 233 14.15 4.29 -22.73
C ARG A 233 15.55 4.31 -23.31
N LEU A 234 16.43 5.14 -22.74
CA LEU A 234 17.82 5.27 -23.16
C LEU A 234 18.55 3.92 -23.05
N TYR A 235 18.34 3.21 -21.96
CA TYR A 235 19.01 1.95 -21.69
C TYR A 235 18.65 0.86 -22.72
N LEU A 236 17.37 0.65 -23.02
CA LEU A 236 16.95 -0.34 -24.03
C LEU A 236 17.46 0.03 -25.43
N GLN A 237 17.51 1.32 -25.76
CA GLN A 237 18.06 1.79 -27.04
C GLN A 237 19.55 1.48 -27.16
N ASP A 238 20.32 1.66 -26.08
CA ASP A 238 21.75 1.36 -26.05
C ASP A 238 22.01 -0.15 -26.08
N CYS A 239 21.25 -0.95 -25.33
CA CYS A 239 21.32 -2.41 -25.36
C CYS A 239 21.02 -2.99 -26.76
N TYR A 240 20.09 -2.36 -27.50
CA TYR A 240 19.75 -2.78 -28.85
C TYR A 240 20.91 -2.59 -29.84
N LYS A 241 21.73 -1.56 -29.64
CA LYS A 241 22.93 -1.27 -30.45
C LYS A 241 24.14 -2.12 -30.07
N LYS A 242 24.28 -2.45 -28.78
CA LYS A 242 25.45 -3.13 -28.22
C LYS A 242 25.71 -4.52 -28.80
N PHE A 243 24.64 -5.23 -29.19
CA PHE A 243 24.74 -6.56 -29.80
C PHE A 243 24.00 -6.59 -31.14
N PRO A 244 24.64 -6.18 -32.26
CA PRO A 244 23.99 -6.14 -33.57
C PRO A 244 23.64 -7.54 -34.10
N ASN A 245 22.61 -7.63 -34.95
CA ASN A 245 22.20 -8.89 -35.56
C ASN A 245 23.22 -9.31 -36.63
N ASN A 246 24.05 -10.31 -36.31
CA ASN A 246 25.12 -10.78 -37.19
C ASN A 246 24.69 -11.92 -38.14
N THR A 247 23.38 -12.19 -38.25
CA THR A 247 22.88 -13.30 -39.08
C THR A 247 22.95 -12.92 -40.56
N LYS A 248 23.85 -13.57 -41.32
CA LYS A 248 24.10 -13.30 -42.75
C LYS A 248 22.79 -13.35 -43.55
N LEU A 249 22.48 -12.24 -44.26
CA LEU A 249 21.31 -11.98 -45.13
C LEU A 249 19.92 -12.02 -44.48
N ALA A 250 19.69 -12.80 -43.41
CA ALA A 250 18.41 -12.88 -42.71
C ALA A 250 18.09 -11.63 -41.86
N TRP A 251 19.10 -10.85 -41.45
CA TRP A 251 18.93 -9.61 -40.69
C TRP A 251 18.07 -8.53 -41.38
N LEU A 252 17.95 -8.59 -42.71
CA LEU A 252 17.08 -7.70 -43.49
C LEU A 252 15.59 -8.00 -43.29
N PHE A 253 15.25 -9.23 -42.90
CA PHE A 253 13.87 -9.73 -42.85
C PHE A 253 13.44 -10.22 -41.47
N PHE A 254 14.39 -10.60 -40.60
CA PHE A 254 14.11 -11.18 -39.29
C PHE A 254 15.03 -10.63 -38.21
N ASP A 255 14.45 -10.45 -37.02
CA ASP A 255 15.21 -10.14 -35.82
C ASP A 255 15.99 -11.35 -35.33
N GLY A 256 17.20 -11.10 -34.82
CA GLY A 256 17.89 -12.08 -33.99
C GLY A 256 17.18 -12.25 -32.65
N ALA A 257 17.46 -13.35 -31.95
CA ALA A 257 16.81 -13.67 -30.68
C ALA A 257 16.94 -12.54 -29.63
N TRP A 258 18.09 -11.86 -29.61
CA TRP A 258 18.34 -10.70 -28.73
C TRP A 258 17.48 -9.49 -29.11
N GLN A 259 17.43 -9.13 -30.40
CA GLN A 259 16.60 -8.00 -30.87
C GLN A 259 15.12 -8.26 -30.62
N ALA A 260 14.65 -9.49 -30.86
CA ALA A 260 13.28 -9.89 -30.57
C ALA A 260 12.96 -9.76 -29.07
N LEU A 261 13.87 -10.20 -28.19
CA LEU A 261 13.72 -10.03 -26.74
C LEU A 261 13.57 -8.55 -26.36
N LEU A 262 14.49 -7.70 -26.79
CA LEU A 262 14.48 -6.27 -26.46
C LEU A 262 13.24 -5.55 -27.01
N LYS A 263 12.79 -5.90 -28.23
CA LYS A 263 11.54 -5.35 -28.78
C LYS A 263 10.33 -5.74 -27.95
N ASN A 264 10.25 -6.99 -27.51
CA ASN A 264 9.15 -7.44 -26.67
C ASN A 264 9.17 -6.74 -25.31
N ILE A 265 10.35 -6.58 -24.69
CA ILE A 265 10.50 -5.80 -23.45
C ILE A 265 10.04 -4.35 -23.67
N ALA A 266 10.52 -3.69 -24.72
CA ALA A 266 10.15 -2.31 -25.02
C ALA A 266 8.65 -2.16 -25.32
N ASN A 267 8.07 -3.07 -26.09
CA ASN A 267 6.63 -3.05 -26.39
C ASN A 267 5.78 -3.22 -25.13
N ASN A 268 6.18 -4.07 -24.19
CA ASN A 268 5.49 -4.26 -22.93
C ASN A 268 5.68 -3.07 -21.96
N LEU A 269 6.85 -2.41 -21.99
CA LEU A 269 7.14 -1.29 -21.08
C LEU A 269 6.55 0.05 -21.56
N TYR A 270 6.42 0.23 -22.88
CA TYR A 270 5.97 1.49 -23.51
C TYR A 270 4.69 1.31 -24.33
N ALA A 271 3.85 0.31 -24.03
CA ALA A 271 2.56 0.08 -24.67
C ALA A 271 2.60 0.12 -26.21
N ALA A 272 3.59 -0.56 -26.81
CA ALA A 272 3.85 -0.59 -28.25
C ALA A 272 4.11 0.78 -28.92
N GLN A 273 4.40 1.84 -28.16
CA GLN A 273 4.85 3.13 -28.70
C GLN A 273 6.34 3.13 -29.07
N CYS A 274 6.73 2.10 -29.81
CA CYS A 274 8.10 1.81 -30.21
C CYS A 274 8.16 1.62 -31.72
N THR A 275 9.17 2.21 -32.36
CA THR A 275 9.54 1.91 -33.74
C THR A 275 10.91 1.24 -33.76
N TYR A 276 11.13 0.37 -34.72
CA TYR A 276 12.39 -0.35 -34.84
C TYR A 276 12.85 -0.42 -36.29
N SER A 277 14.16 -0.47 -36.48
CA SER A 277 14.78 -0.78 -37.76
C SER A 277 15.87 -1.82 -37.56
N SER A 278 15.64 -3.00 -38.13
CA SER A 278 16.67 -4.04 -38.19
C SER A 278 17.79 -3.64 -39.16
N LEU A 279 17.51 -2.79 -40.15
CA LEU A 279 18.49 -2.21 -41.07
C LEU A 279 19.48 -1.28 -40.37
N TYR A 280 18.97 -0.37 -39.53
CA TYR A 280 19.79 0.63 -38.83
C TYR A 280 20.18 0.22 -37.42
N GLY A 281 19.80 -1.00 -36.99
CA GLY A 281 20.05 -1.47 -35.62
C GLY A 281 19.49 -0.51 -34.57
N SER A 282 18.32 0.09 -34.84
CA SER A 282 17.75 1.15 -34.01
C SER A 282 16.42 0.73 -33.39
N LEU A 283 16.28 0.99 -32.10
CA LEU A 283 15.02 1.01 -31.38
C LEU A 283 14.72 2.47 -31.02
N THR A 284 13.53 2.96 -31.34
CA THR A 284 13.09 4.32 -31.03
C THR A 284 11.78 4.26 -30.27
N ILE A 285 11.83 4.60 -28.99
CA ILE A 285 10.68 4.65 -28.10
C ILE A 285 10.19 6.10 -28.07
N SER A 286 8.88 6.31 -28.24
CA SER A 286 8.30 7.65 -28.27
C SER A 286 8.43 8.35 -26.90
N PRO A 287 8.92 9.59 -26.84
CA PRO A 287 8.89 10.38 -25.61
C PRO A 287 7.46 10.79 -25.21
N ASP A 288 6.52 10.80 -26.16
CA ASP A 288 5.13 11.23 -25.93
C ASP A 288 4.41 10.34 -24.91
N PHE A 289 4.78 9.06 -24.82
CA PHE A 289 4.26 8.13 -23.82
C PHE A 289 4.52 8.63 -22.38
N ILE A 290 5.72 9.16 -22.14
CA ILE A 290 6.13 9.64 -20.82
C ILE A 290 5.37 10.92 -20.48
N ALA A 291 5.18 11.81 -21.46
CA ALA A 291 4.36 13.01 -21.31
C ALA A 291 2.88 12.68 -21.03
N GLU A 292 2.34 11.65 -21.68
CA GLU A 292 0.98 11.15 -21.46
C GLU A 292 0.79 10.65 -20.03
N ILE A 293 1.70 9.79 -19.53
CA ILE A 293 1.67 9.28 -18.15
C ILE A 293 1.71 10.44 -17.14
N ASN A 294 2.60 11.41 -17.34
CA ASN A 294 2.70 12.57 -16.44
C ASN A 294 1.37 13.33 -16.39
N ARG A 295 0.75 13.59 -17.55
CA ARG A 295 -0.54 14.27 -17.64
C ARG A 295 -1.66 13.48 -16.94
N GLU A 296 -1.71 12.16 -17.11
CA GLU A 296 -2.69 11.30 -16.43
C GLU A 296 -2.57 11.43 -14.90
N ILE A 297 -1.36 11.41 -14.35
CA ILE A 297 -1.15 11.48 -12.89
C ILE A 297 -1.46 12.87 -12.34
N VAL A 298 -1.14 13.94 -13.08
CA VAL A 298 -1.54 15.31 -12.68
C VAL A 298 -3.05 15.45 -12.65
N GLN A 299 -3.77 14.96 -13.66
CA GLN A 299 -5.23 14.96 -13.67
C GLN A 299 -5.82 14.15 -12.50
N PHE A 300 -5.21 13.01 -12.19
CA PHE A 300 -5.57 12.22 -11.03
C PHE A 300 -5.38 12.99 -9.71
N ARG A 301 -4.23 13.65 -9.53
CA ARG A 301 -3.94 14.47 -8.34
C ARG A 301 -5.01 15.53 -8.13
N ASP A 302 -5.27 16.32 -9.17
CA ASP A 302 -6.17 17.47 -9.09
C ASP A 302 -7.61 17.01 -8.78
N ALA A 303 -8.06 15.94 -9.47
CA ALA A 303 -9.37 15.35 -9.20
C ALA A 303 -9.47 14.73 -7.79
N ALA A 304 -8.40 14.10 -7.29
CA ALA A 304 -8.38 13.53 -5.94
C ALA A 304 -8.46 14.63 -4.88
N LEU A 305 -7.71 15.73 -5.02
CA LEU A 305 -7.73 16.84 -4.08
C LEU A 305 -9.07 17.60 -4.06
N GLU A 306 -9.73 17.72 -5.22
CA GLU A 306 -11.01 18.40 -5.35
C GLU A 306 -12.19 17.52 -4.92
N ARG A 307 -12.30 16.30 -5.48
CA ARG A 307 -13.52 15.46 -5.38
C ARG A 307 -13.52 14.50 -4.20
N LEU A 308 -12.35 14.05 -3.74
CA LEU A 308 -12.31 13.08 -2.66
C LEU A 308 -12.83 13.65 -1.33
N PRO A 309 -12.54 14.90 -0.92
CA PRO A 309 -13.13 15.49 0.27
C PRO A 309 -14.66 15.59 0.19
N GLU A 310 -15.20 15.95 -0.97
CA GLU A 310 -16.64 16.02 -1.22
C GLU A 310 -17.28 14.63 -1.07
N LEU A 311 -16.69 13.62 -1.71
CA LEU A 311 -17.15 12.23 -1.64
C LEU A 311 -17.10 11.68 -0.20
N LYS A 312 -15.98 11.88 0.52
CA LYS A 312 -15.84 11.51 1.93
C LYS A 312 -16.92 12.16 2.79
N THR A 313 -17.17 13.45 2.58
CA THR A 313 -18.20 14.21 3.30
C THR A 313 -19.58 13.65 3.02
N GLU A 314 -19.95 13.43 1.75
CA GLU A 314 -21.28 12.94 1.38
C GLU A 314 -21.54 11.51 1.87
N LEU A 315 -20.52 10.64 1.83
CA LEU A 315 -20.56 9.30 2.44
C LEU A 315 -20.90 9.38 3.93
N LEU A 316 -20.17 10.24 4.66
CA LEU A 316 -20.34 10.41 6.11
C LEU A 316 -21.67 11.09 6.46
N MET A 317 -22.11 12.08 5.68
CA MET A 317 -23.38 12.77 5.88
C MET A 317 -24.56 11.84 5.62
N THR A 318 -24.49 11.02 4.57
CA THR A 318 -25.49 9.99 4.29
C THR A 318 -25.53 8.95 5.43
N ALA A 319 -24.36 8.50 5.88
CA ALA A 319 -24.24 7.58 7.03
C ALA A 319 -24.80 8.20 8.32
N TYR A 320 -24.55 9.49 8.55
CA TYR A 320 -25.01 10.23 9.72
C TYR A 320 -26.54 10.35 9.75
N GLN A 321 -27.15 10.70 8.62
CA GLN A 321 -28.60 10.79 8.49
C GLN A 321 -29.26 9.44 8.77
N LYS A 322 -28.78 8.35 8.14
CA LYS A 322 -29.28 6.99 8.37
C LYS A 322 -29.10 6.55 9.83
N THR A 323 -27.92 6.79 10.40
CA THR A 323 -27.62 6.44 11.79
C THR A 323 -28.55 7.17 12.77
N ASN A 324 -28.83 8.46 12.55
CA ASN A 324 -29.78 9.19 13.40
C ASN A 324 -31.22 8.69 13.23
N GLN A 325 -31.63 8.36 12.01
CA GLN A 325 -32.94 7.73 11.77
C GLN A 325 -33.07 6.42 12.56
N VAL A 326 -32.04 5.57 12.56
CA VAL A 326 -31.99 4.35 13.38
C VAL A 326 -32.15 4.68 14.86
N ILE A 327 -31.37 5.63 15.40
CA ILE A 327 -31.44 6.02 16.81
C ILE A 327 -32.87 6.47 17.19
N VAL A 328 -33.49 7.31 16.37
CA VAL A 328 -34.85 7.80 16.59
C VAL A 328 -35.86 6.65 16.52
N SER A 329 -35.76 5.78 15.51
CA SER A 329 -36.64 4.62 15.34
C SER A 329 -36.53 3.64 16.50
N VAL A 330 -35.32 3.31 16.95
CA VAL A 330 -35.10 2.43 18.11
C VAL A 330 -35.73 3.02 19.38
N LYS A 331 -35.51 4.33 19.64
CA LYS A 331 -36.13 5.02 20.78
C LYS A 331 -37.65 5.03 20.70
N LYS A 332 -38.21 5.27 19.50
CA LYS A 332 -39.66 5.22 19.26
C LYS A 332 -40.23 3.82 19.53
N ILE A 333 -39.60 2.78 19.01
CA ILE A 333 -40.04 1.39 19.21
C ILE A 333 -39.98 1.01 20.69
N ALA A 334 -38.90 1.38 21.39
CA ALA A 334 -38.76 1.13 22.81
C ALA A 334 -39.82 1.87 23.64
N ALA A 335 -40.11 3.13 23.31
CA ALA A 335 -41.18 3.90 23.97
C ALA A 335 -42.57 3.25 23.77
N ILE A 336 -42.89 2.82 22.54
CA ILE A 336 -44.15 2.12 22.22
C ILE A 336 -44.24 0.79 22.99
N LYS A 337 -43.16 0.02 23.03
CA LYS A 337 -43.09 -1.27 23.73
C LYS A 337 -42.83 -1.15 25.24
N ARG A 338 -42.69 0.08 25.77
CA ARG A 338 -42.33 0.37 27.18
C ARG A 338 -41.07 -0.35 27.66
N ILE A 339 -40.08 -0.48 26.78
CA ILE A 339 -38.77 -1.07 27.08
C ILE A 339 -37.84 0.04 27.57
N SER A 340 -37.18 -0.13 28.73
CA SER A 340 -36.13 0.79 29.15
C SER A 340 -34.86 0.59 28.32
N LEU A 341 -34.33 1.70 27.81
CA LEU A 341 -33.08 1.76 27.05
C LEU A 341 -31.92 2.31 27.90
N ASP A 342 -32.03 2.24 29.23
CA ASP A 342 -31.00 2.75 30.14
C ASP A 342 -29.64 2.17 29.76
N GLU A 343 -28.73 3.06 29.38
CA GLU A 343 -27.32 2.71 29.29
C GLU A 343 -26.86 2.47 30.73
N ALA A 344 -26.30 1.29 31.00
CA ALA A 344 -25.61 1.06 32.26
C ALA A 344 -24.70 2.27 32.53
N PRO A 345 -24.76 2.89 33.72
CA PRO A 345 -23.98 4.09 34.00
C PRO A 345 -22.53 3.82 33.62
N PRO A 346 -21.83 4.79 33.00
CA PRO A 346 -20.39 4.63 32.75
C PRO A 346 -19.79 4.21 34.08
N MET A 347 -19.14 3.05 34.15
CA MET A 347 -18.66 2.50 35.42
C MET A 347 -17.84 3.59 36.14
N LEU A 348 -18.44 4.21 37.14
CA LEU A 348 -17.82 5.19 38.03
C LEU A 348 -16.89 4.49 39.05
N PHE A 349 -16.51 3.24 38.79
CA PHE A 349 -15.69 2.42 39.69
C PHE A 349 -14.40 2.00 38.99
N ALA A 350 -13.48 2.96 38.86
CA ALA A 350 -12.05 2.68 38.82
C ALA A 350 -11.23 3.88 39.30
N THR A 351 -11.71 4.58 40.34
CA THR A 351 -10.82 5.32 41.24
C THR A 351 -11.22 4.95 42.66
N GLY A 352 -10.32 4.30 43.41
CA GLY A 352 -10.50 4.00 44.84
C GLY A 352 -10.90 2.57 45.19
N GLU A 353 -9.90 1.71 45.34
CA GLU A 353 -9.75 0.64 46.35
C GLU A 353 -10.78 -0.49 46.58
N LYS A 354 -11.98 -0.52 46.02
CA LYS A 354 -12.89 -1.70 46.22
C LYS A 354 -13.64 -2.10 44.96
N SER A 355 -12.96 -2.80 44.05
CA SER A 355 -13.64 -3.55 42.98
C SER A 355 -14.47 -4.69 43.56
N ILE A 356 -15.51 -5.15 42.85
CA ILE A 356 -16.30 -6.35 43.23
C ILE A 356 -15.39 -7.57 43.47
N TRP A 357 -14.27 -7.66 42.74
CA TRP A 357 -13.24 -8.67 42.95
C TRP A 357 -12.47 -8.47 44.26
N GLY A 358 -12.23 -7.22 44.68
CA GLY A 358 -11.69 -6.89 46.01
C GLY A 358 -12.66 -7.22 47.15
N LEU A 359 -13.97 -7.06 46.94
CA LEU A 359 -14.99 -7.49 47.91
C LEU A 359 -15.11 -9.02 48.00
N MET A 360 -15.02 -9.74 46.88
CA MET A 360 -14.92 -11.20 46.90
C MET A 360 -13.64 -11.69 47.57
N ALA A 361 -12.49 -11.07 47.28
CA ALA A 361 -11.22 -11.43 47.92
C ALA A 361 -11.26 -11.24 49.46
N ALA A 362 -11.92 -10.17 49.94
CA ALA A 362 -12.14 -9.95 51.37
C ALA A 362 -13.14 -10.94 51.99
N TYR A 363 -14.10 -11.45 51.22
CA TYR A 363 -15.08 -12.44 51.68
C TYR A 363 -14.49 -13.85 51.77
N TYR A 364 -13.49 -14.17 50.93
CA TYR A 364 -12.77 -15.45 50.94
C TYR A 364 -11.50 -15.46 51.78
N GLN A 365 -11.14 -14.37 52.46
CA GLN A 365 -10.09 -14.40 53.47
C GLN A 365 -10.58 -15.17 54.71
N PRO A 366 -9.90 -16.25 55.11
CA PRO A 366 -10.24 -16.96 56.34
C PRO A 366 -10.02 -16.05 57.55
N LEU A 367 -10.97 -16.06 58.48
CA LEU A 367 -10.87 -15.49 59.83
C LEU A 367 -9.79 -16.22 60.65
N SER A 368 -8.52 -16.00 60.32
CA SER A 368 -7.39 -16.38 61.15
C SER A 368 -6.29 -15.34 60.98
N GLU A 369 -6.41 -14.29 61.79
CA GLU A 369 -5.36 -13.44 62.37
C GLU A 369 -5.96 -12.06 62.65
N GLN A 370 -6.79 -11.99 63.70
CA GLN A 370 -6.93 -10.74 64.44
C GLN A 370 -5.69 -10.60 65.33
N PRO A 371 -4.85 -9.56 65.17
CA PRO A 371 -4.06 -9.09 66.29
C PRO A 371 -5.00 -8.38 67.27
N VAL A 372 -4.97 -8.88 68.49
CA VAL A 372 -5.66 -8.42 69.69
C VAL A 372 -5.47 -6.91 69.90
N ALA A 373 -6.54 -6.27 70.36
CA ALA A 373 -6.64 -4.88 70.74
C ALA A 373 -5.41 -4.34 71.50
N SER A 374 -5.01 -3.11 71.15
CA SER A 374 -4.70 -2.11 72.16
C SER A 374 -5.64 -0.92 71.96
N THR A 375 -6.73 -0.98 72.72
CA THR A 375 -7.41 0.20 73.25
C THR A 375 -6.37 1.11 73.91
N TRP A 376 -6.35 2.41 73.63
CA TRP A 376 -6.08 3.54 74.55
C TRP A 376 -5.85 4.80 73.70
N ALA A 377 -6.90 5.60 73.50
CA ALA A 377 -6.91 7.07 73.66
C ALA A 377 -8.05 7.67 72.84
N ASN A 378 -8.93 8.33 73.58
CA ASN A 378 -10.14 9.02 73.14
C ASN A 378 -9.82 10.31 72.37
N PRO A 379 -10.86 10.90 71.75
CA PRO A 379 -10.75 11.93 70.71
C PRO A 379 -10.60 13.33 71.32
N VAL A 380 -10.04 14.26 70.54
CA VAL A 380 -10.32 15.69 70.73
C VAL A 380 -10.78 16.28 69.40
N VAL A 381 -12.04 16.73 69.47
CA VAL A 381 -12.78 17.52 68.50
C VAL A 381 -12.39 18.99 68.63
N SER A 382 -12.59 19.73 67.54
CA SER A 382 -12.79 21.20 67.45
C SER A 382 -11.58 22.09 67.75
N SER A 383 -11.38 23.23 67.11
CA SER A 383 -12.09 23.99 66.07
C SER A 383 -11.23 25.22 65.78
N SER A 384 -11.41 25.81 64.58
CA SER A 384 -11.34 27.26 64.27
C SER A 384 -10.11 28.06 64.74
N THR A 385 -9.51 28.94 63.97
CA THR A 385 -10.12 30.07 63.25
C THR A 385 -8.95 30.79 62.56
N ASN A 386 -9.22 31.27 61.36
CA ASN A 386 -8.91 32.61 60.86
C ASN A 386 -7.49 33.19 60.80
N ASP A 387 -7.36 33.92 59.68
CA ASP A 387 -6.57 35.12 59.44
C ASP A 387 -5.08 34.92 59.12
N ASP A 388 -4.46 35.68 58.23
CA ASP A 388 -4.81 36.61 57.15
C ASP A 388 -3.42 37.07 56.61
N LEU A 389 -3.39 37.82 55.50
CA LEU A 389 -2.22 38.58 55.00
C LEU A 389 -1.13 37.72 54.29
N GLY A 390 -0.66 38.03 53.10
CA GLY A 390 -0.60 39.28 52.35
C GLY A 390 0.74 39.30 51.57
N ASN A 391 0.85 40.21 50.61
CA ASN A 391 1.97 40.48 49.69
C ASN A 391 2.15 39.52 48.52
N GLU A 392 1.78 39.93 47.30
CA GLU A 392 2.46 40.94 46.47
C GLU A 392 3.90 40.54 46.10
N SER A 393 4.02 40.18 44.82
CA SER A 393 5.13 40.29 43.86
C SER A 393 6.19 41.39 44.16
N PRO A 394 7.35 41.49 43.46
CA PRO A 394 7.57 41.04 42.07
C PRO A 394 9.02 40.73 41.62
N VAL A 395 9.15 40.46 40.31
CA VAL A 395 10.29 40.70 39.39
C VAL A 395 11.59 39.90 39.62
N LEU A 396 11.87 38.95 38.72
CA LEU A 396 12.71 39.16 37.54
C LEU A 396 12.34 38.16 36.43
#